data_AF-A0A067EYK2-F1
#
_entry.id   AF-A0A067EYK2-F1
#
_cell.length_a   1.000
_cell.length_b   1.000
_cell.length_c   1.000
_cell.angle_alpha   90.00
_cell.angle_beta   90.00
_cell.angle_gamma   90.00
#
_symmetry.space_group_name_H-M   'P 1'
#
loop_
_entity.id
_entity.type
_entity.pdbx_description
1 polymer ?
#
loop_
_entity_poly.entity_id
_entity_poly.type
_entity_poly.pdbx_seq_one_letter_code
_entity_poly.pdbx_strand_id
1 'polypeptide(L)'
;VMPENFLFGRRPPVPLFNKRISIVVGEPIEFDIPKMRQMAISMSRDSLLPGMGWPSTTPCGLDEAAQRCLYSSISDKIRTVLESLRIFGKSVLK
;
A
#
# COMPACT_ATOMS: atom_id res chain seq x y z
N VAL A 1 4.44 10.63 -11.80
CA VAL A 1 5.19 11.79 -11.27
C VAL A 1 6.63 11.67 -11.76
N MET A 2 7.27 12.77 -12.18
CA MET A 2 8.67 12.73 -12.62
C MET A 2 9.59 12.37 -11.44
N PRO A 3 10.57 11.47 -11.62
CA PRO A 3 11.41 10.97 -10.52
C PRO A 3 12.41 11.99 -9.98
N GLU A 4 12.56 13.17 -10.60
CA GLU A 4 13.58 14.14 -10.24
C GLU A 4 12.98 15.43 -9.64
N ASN A 5 13.64 15.94 -8.59
CA ASN A 5 13.36 17.25 -8.01
C ASN A 5 13.99 18.33 -8.90
N PHE A 6 13.22 18.86 -9.85
CA PHE A 6 13.66 19.97 -10.67
C PHE A 6 13.68 21.28 -9.88
N LEU A 7 14.61 22.17 -10.22
CA LEU A 7 14.71 23.51 -9.65
C LEU A 7 13.33 24.21 -9.65
N PHE A 8 12.87 24.65 -8.48
CA PHE A 8 11.58 25.30 -8.25
C PHE A 8 10.33 24.44 -8.55
N GLY A 9 10.44 23.12 -8.60
CA GLY A 9 9.30 22.23 -8.86
C GLY A 9 8.71 22.34 -10.26
N ARG A 10 9.38 23.06 -11.17
CA ARG A 10 8.96 23.20 -12.57
C ARG A 10 9.37 21.97 -13.38
N ARG A 11 8.58 21.62 -14.41
CA ARG A 11 8.97 20.56 -15.35
C ARG A 11 10.24 20.98 -16.10
N PRO A 12 11.15 20.05 -16.40
CA PRO A 12 12.35 20.36 -17.16
C PRO A 12 11.99 20.88 -18.56
N PRO A 13 12.77 21.84 -19.08
CA PRO A 13 12.55 22.39 -20.42
C PRO A 13 12.90 21.39 -21.53
N VAL A 14 13.69 20.35 -21.25
CA VAL A 14 14.05 19.29 -22.19
C VAL A 14 13.68 17.91 -21.64
N PRO A 15 13.23 16.95 -22.48
CA PRO A 15 12.86 15.61 -22.02
C PRO A 15 14.12 14.86 -21.60
N LEU A 16 14.33 14.65 -20.29
CA LEU A 16 15.33 13.78 -19.63
C LEU A 16 16.58 13.40 -20.46
N PHE A 17 17.19 14.38 -21.13
CA PHE A 17 18.24 14.15 -22.11
C PHE A 17 19.49 13.68 -21.36
N ASN A 18 20.12 12.60 -21.82
CA ASN A 18 21.27 11.96 -21.18
C ASN A 18 21.02 11.48 -19.73
N LYS A 19 19.76 11.25 -19.33
CA LYS A 19 19.43 10.70 -18.01
C LYS A 19 19.25 9.18 -18.10
N ARG A 20 19.89 8.44 -17.20
CA ARG A 20 19.69 6.99 -17.04
C ARG A 20 18.42 6.77 -16.21
N ILE A 21 17.31 6.48 -16.87
CA ILE A 21 16.03 6.15 -16.22
C ILE A 21 15.89 4.64 -16.18
N SER A 22 15.75 4.06 -14.99
CA SER A 22 15.32 2.67 -14.82
C SER A 22 13.83 2.67 -14.49
N ILE A 23 13.03 1.97 -15.30
CA ILE A 23 11.60 1.77 -15.03
C ILE A 23 11.45 0.36 -14.52
N VAL A 24 11.03 0.25 -13.26
CA VAL A 24 10.80 -1.04 -12.60
C VAL A 24 9.30 -1.30 -12.60
N VAL A 25 8.87 -2.30 -13.36
CA VAL A 25 7.47 -2.75 -13.41
C VAL A 25 7.29 -3.87 -12.41
N GLY A 26 6.35 -3.71 -11.49
CA GLY A 26 6.02 -4.72 -10.48
C GLY A 26 4.95 -5.71 -10.94
N GLU A 27 4.73 -6.74 -10.14
CA GLU A 27 3.64 -7.70 -10.32
C GLU A 27 2.30 -7.12 -9.85
N PRO A 28 1.17 -7.53 -10.46
CA PRO A 28 -0.16 -7.10 -10.03
C PRO A 28 -0.47 -7.57 -8.59
N ILE A 29 -1.06 -6.69 -7.79
CA ILE A 29 -1.52 -7.02 -6.44
C ILE A 29 -3.01 -7.38 -6.51
N GLU A 30 -3.33 -8.63 -6.23
CA GLU A 30 -4.72 -9.08 -6.15
C GLU A 30 -5.21 -9.09 -4.70
N PHE A 31 -6.42 -8.59 -4.44
CA PHE A 31 -7.02 -8.65 -3.11
C PHE A 31 -8.30 -9.49 -3.17
N ASP A 32 -8.29 -10.64 -2.50
CA ASP A 32 -9.51 -11.40 -2.22
C ASP A 32 -10.22 -10.77 -1.01
N ILE A 33 -10.95 -9.69 -1.28
CA ILE A 33 -11.65 -8.91 -0.24
C ILE A 33 -12.61 -9.78 0.57
N PRO A 34 -13.44 -10.68 -0.01
CA PRO A 34 -14.29 -11.58 0.76
C PRO A 34 -13.52 -12.46 1.74
N LYS A 35 -12.42 -13.09 1.31
CA LYS A 35 -11.60 -13.94 2.17
C LYS A 35 -10.88 -13.13 3.25
N MET A 36 -10.29 -11.98 2.88
CA MET A 36 -9.63 -11.08 3.82
C MET A 36 -10.60 -10.56 4.88
N ARG A 37 -11.84 -10.28 4.50
CA ARG A 37 -12.91 -9.90 5.42
C ARG A 37 -13.23 -11.02 6.41
N GLN A 38 -13.41 -12.25 5.95
CA GLN A 38 -13.67 -13.38 6.85
C GLN A 38 -12.52 -13.60 7.84
N MET A 39 -11.27 -13.51 7.37
CA MET A 39 -10.10 -13.59 8.24
C MET A 39 -10.09 -12.46 9.27
N ALA A 40 -10.38 -11.23 8.85
CA ALA A 40 -10.43 -10.09 9.76
C ALA A 40 -11.51 -10.24 10.84
N ILE A 41 -12.68 -10.80 10.52
CA ILE A 41 -13.74 -11.11 11.49
C ILE A 41 -13.27 -12.22 12.46
N SER A 42 -12.54 -13.22 11.98
CA SER A 42 -12.03 -14.28 12.84
C SER A 42 -10.97 -13.76 13.81
N MET A 43 -10.09 -12.86 13.37
CA MET A 43 -9.00 -12.30 14.18
C MET A 43 -9.46 -11.16 15.11
N SER A 44 -10.52 -10.44 14.76
CA SER A 44 -11.03 -9.33 15.58
C SER A 44 -11.57 -9.79 16.93
N ARG A 45 -12.13 -11.01 16.96
CA ARG A 45 -12.69 -11.65 18.16
C ARG A 45 -11.70 -11.81 19.30
N ASP A 46 -10.41 -11.87 18.99
CA ASP A 46 -9.33 -12.02 19.97
C ASP A 46 -8.76 -10.67 20.44
N SER A 47 -9.18 -9.55 19.84
CA SER A 47 -8.63 -8.22 20.12
C SER A 47 -9.58 -7.36 20.96
N LEU A 48 -9.18 -7.07 22.21
CA LEU A 48 -9.90 -6.19 23.14
C LEU A 48 -9.41 -4.72 23.05
N LEU A 49 -9.11 -4.23 21.84
CA LEU A 49 -8.57 -2.88 21.68
C LEU A 49 -9.68 -1.83 21.85
N PRO A 50 -9.48 -0.80 22.71
CA PRO A 50 -10.48 0.25 22.91
C PRO A 50 -10.71 1.04 21.62
N GLY A 51 -11.97 1.44 21.41
CA GLY A 51 -12.41 2.11 20.19
C GLY A 51 -11.75 3.47 20.00
N MET A 52 -10.71 3.52 19.17
CA MET A 52 -9.92 4.72 18.88
C MET A 52 -10.49 5.49 17.67
N GLY A 53 -11.75 5.92 17.78
CA GLY A 53 -12.39 6.83 16.82
C GLY A 53 -12.54 6.30 15.39
N TRP A 54 -12.56 4.97 15.20
CA TRP A 54 -12.86 4.39 13.89
C TRP A 54 -14.36 4.60 13.56
N PRO A 55 -14.73 4.69 12.27
CA PRO A 55 -16.12 4.80 11.88
C PRO A 55 -16.91 3.56 12.35
N SER A 56 -17.77 3.77 13.35
CA SER A 56 -18.50 2.73 14.10
C SER A 56 -19.49 1.93 13.25
N THR A 57 -19.88 2.46 12.09
CA THR A 57 -20.80 1.80 11.17
C THR A 57 -20.35 2.03 9.74
N THR A 58 -19.81 0.98 9.13
CA THR A 58 -19.77 0.89 7.67
C THR A 58 -21.06 0.24 7.17
N PRO A 59 -21.53 0.56 5.95
CA PRO A 59 -22.72 -0.08 5.34
C PRO A 59 -22.64 -1.61 5.25
N CYS A 60 -21.45 -2.19 5.50
CA CYS A 60 -21.16 -3.61 5.36
C CYS A 60 -21.32 -4.43 6.65
N GLY A 61 -21.63 -3.81 7.79
CA GLY A 61 -21.89 -4.50 9.07
C GLY A 61 -20.67 -5.17 9.70
N LEU A 62 -19.47 -4.64 9.49
CA LEU A 62 -18.24 -5.11 10.13
C LEU A 62 -18.03 -4.40 11.48
N ASP A 63 -17.59 -5.16 12.49
CA ASP A 63 -17.16 -4.60 13.77
C ASP A 63 -15.88 -3.76 13.63
N GLU A 64 -15.65 -2.85 14.58
CA GLU A 64 -14.53 -1.89 14.53
C GLU A 64 -13.16 -2.57 14.50
N ALA A 65 -13.01 -3.67 15.23
CA ALA A 65 -11.76 -4.42 15.33
C ALA A 65 -11.47 -5.19 14.03
N ALA A 66 -12.49 -5.73 13.37
CA ALA A 66 -12.42 -6.42 12.08
C ALA A 66 -12.12 -5.42 10.97
N GLN A 67 -12.68 -4.21 11.03
CA GLN A 67 -12.28 -3.14 10.11
C GLN A 67 -10.80 -2.82 10.26
N ARG A 68 -10.30 -2.59 11.48
CA ARG A 68 -8.87 -2.35 11.71
C ARG A 68 -8.00 -3.50 11.22
N CYS A 69 -8.36 -4.74 11.55
CA CYS A 69 -7.63 -5.91 11.11
C CYS A 69 -7.59 -6.01 9.58
N LEU A 70 -8.72 -5.76 8.91
CA LEU A 70 -8.80 -5.75 7.45
C LEU A 70 -7.91 -4.65 6.85
N TYR A 71 -8.00 -3.43 7.36
CA TYR A 71 -7.19 -2.31 6.88
C TYR A 71 -5.69 -2.54 7.12
N SER A 72 -5.31 -3.07 8.28
CA SER A 72 -3.93 -3.45 8.57
C SER A 72 -3.45 -4.50 7.58
N SER A 73 -4.22 -5.57 7.39
CA SER A 73 -3.87 -6.67 6.49
C SER A 73 -3.68 -6.20 5.04
N ILE A 74 -4.55 -5.31 4.55
CA ILE A 74 -4.41 -4.69 3.23
C ILE A 74 -3.14 -3.83 3.17
N SER A 75 -2.92 -2.98 4.18
CA SER A 75 -1.77 -2.08 4.24
C SER A 75 -0.46 -2.85 4.30
N ASP A 76 -0.40 -3.94 5.07
CA ASP A 76 0.77 -4.81 5.18
C ASP A 76 1.07 -5.54 3.87
N LYS A 77 0.03 -5.98 3.15
CA LYS A 77 0.19 -6.57 1.81
C LYS A 77 0.76 -5.56 0.82
N ILE A 78 0.21 -4.34 0.79
CA ILE A 78 0.73 -3.25 -0.05
C ILE A 78 2.18 -2.95 0.31
N ARG A 79 2.48 -2.78 1.60
CA ARG A 79 3.82 -2.49 2.10
C ARG A 79 4.81 -3.57 1.68
N THR A 80 4.45 -4.84 1.84
CA THR A 80 5.30 -5.98 1.48
C THR A 80 5.66 -5.96 -0.01
N VAL A 81 4.67 -5.74 -0.89
CA VAL A 81 4.91 -5.69 -2.33
C VAL A 81 5.73 -4.45 -2.73
N LEU A 82 5.46 -3.30 -2.13
CA LEU A 82 6.25 -2.09 -2.40
C LEU A 82 7.70 -2.23 -1.91
N GLU A 83 7.92 -2.91 -0.79
CA GLU A 83 9.25 -3.18 -0.27
C GLU A 83 10.02 -4.17 -1.15
N SER A 84 9.37 -5.25 -1.61
CA SER A 84 10.01 -6.17 -2.56
C SER A 84 10.38 -5.47 -3.87
N LEU A 85 9.48 -4.63 -4.39
CA LEU A 85 9.73 -3.83 -5.59
C LEU A 85 10.89 -2.84 -5.40
N ARG A 86 10.99 -2.23 -4.22
CA ARG A 86 12.09 -1.33 -3.86
C ARG A 86 13.44 -2.05 -3.81
N ILE A 87 13.47 -3.25 -3.22
CA ILE A 87 14.68 -4.08 -3.16
C ILE A 87 15.09 -4.52 -4.57
N PHE A 88 14.14 -4.97 -5.39
CA PHE A 88 14.38 -5.34 -6.78
C PHE A 88 14.93 -4.18 -7.61
N GLY A 89 14.37 -2.97 -7.46
CA GLY A 89 14.90 -1.77 -8.13
C GLY A 89 16.34 -1.44 -7.72
N LYS A 90 16.69 -1.62 -6.43
CA LYS A 90 18.07 -1.45 -5.95
C LYS A 90 19.03 -2.49 -6.52
N SER A 91 18.59 -3.74 -6.72
CA SER A 91 19.44 -4.78 -7.33
C SER A 91 19.69 -4.55 -8.82
N VAL A 92 18.71 -4.00 -9.54
CA VAL A 92 18.83 -3.69 -10.99
C VAL A 92 19.76 -2.49 -11.25
N LEU A 93 19.87 -1.58 -10.29
CA LEU A 93 20.72 -0.39 -10.38
C LEU A 93 22.18 -0.61 -9.94
N LYS A 94 22.52 -1.81 -9.44
CA LYS A 94 23.87 -2.20 -9.04
C LYS A 94 24.64 -2.74 -10.23
#